data_AF-A0A1T4Y157-F1
#
_entry.id   AF-A0A1T4Y157-F1
#
_cell.length_a   1.000
_cell.length_b   1.000
_cell.length_c   1.000
_cell.angle_alpha   90.00
_cell.angle_beta   90.00
_cell.angle_gamma   90.00
#
_symmetry.space_group_name_H-M   'P 1'
#
loop_
_entity.id
_entity.type
_entity.pdbx_description
1 polymer ?
#
loop_
_entity_poly.entity_id
_entity_poly.type
_entity_poly.pdbx_seq_one_letter_code
_entity_poly.pdbx_strand_id
1 'polypeptide(L)'
;MFHLRRLMLILAMLVLLAGCAAAPAAPAVQCRIVLESSPAFTAQTQTAAVTPGQSVTFTLTPADGYTLTGADYPGASLTRTGAAYILTLPDVRYSVAVAVTAEKSDTVLYYNDNCGGGWVTVPVTASHLRLNTAIDGALFTRPGYTLTGWNTAPDGSGQAVGLGSRTESGVRLYAQWAAQNDAAEFTYTVENGAAAITGWQGGGEVLVIPDTLGGAPVVEIAAGAFADAPCKTVIFPDTLRRVQPGAFSGSAAESVTLFDNLQQISDYAFEDCTSLQTLYINAATAPVYSGSYYATFADKYDRLLSLADTQKLVLFSGSSARFGYDSAALDAALPHYEVVNMGVFAYTNALPQLELIRAQMRPGDLLLLSPEFDAAKRQFCTTNAFDDAFFCMAEADYDIVARLNLQQYSGVFSALGSYLQTRADMAARSYAVSPSDLDEDGNAVDTPSYNEYGDYVLYRPDAVDDTPIYGLPVDYTTASFPYDTYIAPANAEFDRFAADGVRVYLTYSPRNSRAVSADSTPEAVAALDAYFRENLDVVFLTPLQDSLMPGRYFYGTDNHLSTNGVTMRTAQVIDALTKQLQGEGIAP
;
A
#
# COMPACT_ATOMS: atom_id res chain seq x y z
N MET A 1 -14.47 7.24 -104.03
CA MET A 1 -15.61 6.59 -104.73
C MET A 1 -15.92 5.29 -104.01
N PHE A 2 -17.21 4.99 -103.83
CA PHE A 2 -17.82 3.77 -103.27
C PHE A 2 -18.00 3.64 -101.74
N HIS A 3 -19.22 4.08 -101.35
CA HIS A 3 -20.23 3.42 -100.49
C HIS A 3 -19.80 2.81 -99.15
N LEU A 4 -20.22 3.34 -97.99
CA LEU A 4 -21.56 3.60 -97.44
C LEU A 4 -22.39 2.31 -97.14
N ARG A 5 -22.62 2.10 -95.84
CA ARG A 5 -23.68 1.31 -95.17
C ARG A 5 -23.56 -0.23 -95.18
N ARG A 6 -23.29 -0.81 -94.01
CA ARG A 6 -24.29 -1.56 -93.19
C ARG A 6 -23.68 -1.98 -91.84
N LEU A 7 -24.50 -1.86 -90.78
CA LEU A 7 -24.34 -2.48 -89.45
C LEU A 7 -23.15 -1.98 -88.60
N MET A 8 -23.09 -0.70 -88.24
CA MET A 8 -23.60 -0.20 -86.94
C MET A 8 -24.90 -0.85 -86.44
N LEU A 9 -24.79 -1.82 -85.54
CA LEU A 9 -25.75 -2.14 -84.46
C LEU A 9 -25.20 -3.36 -83.71
N ILE A 10 -25.04 -3.25 -82.39
CA ILE A 10 -24.50 -4.27 -81.45
C ILE A 10 -22.97 -4.32 -81.32
N LEU A 11 -22.32 -3.18 -81.02
CA LEU A 11 -21.12 -3.15 -80.15
C LEU A 11 -20.84 -1.72 -79.64
N ALA A 12 -21.88 -1.01 -79.20
CA ALA A 12 -21.76 0.35 -78.67
C ALA A 12 -22.73 0.59 -77.50
N MET A 13 -22.86 -0.40 -76.63
CA MET A 13 -23.58 -0.31 -75.35
C MET A 13 -22.67 -0.75 -74.18
N LEU A 14 -21.41 -0.31 -74.20
CA LEU A 14 -20.50 -0.50 -73.06
C LEU A 14 -19.42 0.60 -72.94
N VAL A 15 -19.67 1.78 -73.53
CA VAL A 15 -18.85 2.97 -73.34
C VAL A 15 -19.77 4.19 -73.18
N LEU A 16 -20.48 4.22 -72.06
CA LEU A 16 -21.17 5.40 -71.54
C LEU A 16 -21.13 5.27 -70.02
N LEU A 17 -19.97 5.57 -69.45
CA LEU A 17 -19.75 5.94 -68.04
C LEU A 17 -18.29 6.42 -67.92
N ALA A 18 -17.91 7.38 -68.76
CA ALA A 18 -16.75 8.21 -68.53
C ALA A 18 -17.25 9.51 -67.88
N GLY A 19 -16.80 9.78 -66.66
CA GLY A 19 -17.01 11.10 -66.03
C GLY A 19 -17.47 11.11 -64.58
N CYS A 20 -16.97 10.23 -63.72
CA CYS A 20 -16.80 10.56 -62.31
C CYS A 20 -15.37 10.17 -61.95
N ALA A 21 -14.45 11.14 -62.04
CA ALA A 21 -13.22 11.02 -61.28
C ALA A 21 -13.63 10.79 -59.82
N ALA A 22 -13.15 9.72 -59.19
CA ALA A 22 -13.30 9.57 -57.76
C ALA A 22 -12.80 10.88 -57.14
N ALA A 23 -13.65 11.55 -56.36
CA ALA A 23 -13.23 12.69 -55.58
C ALA A 23 -11.97 12.26 -54.79
N PRO A 24 -10.93 13.11 -54.70
CA PRO A 24 -9.83 12.80 -53.80
C PRO A 24 -10.42 12.46 -52.44
N ALA A 25 -10.00 11.33 -51.86
CA ALA A 25 -10.46 10.94 -50.53
C ALA A 25 -10.39 12.17 -49.62
N ALA A 26 -11.52 12.55 -49.02
CA ALA A 26 -11.56 13.69 -48.12
C ALA A 26 -10.41 13.52 -47.12
N PRO A 27 -9.60 14.56 -46.84
CA PRO A 27 -8.51 14.44 -45.89
C PRO A 27 -9.07 13.84 -44.61
N ALA A 28 -8.42 12.78 -44.11
CA ALA A 28 -8.83 12.13 -42.88
C ALA A 28 -9.05 13.21 -41.82
N VAL A 29 -10.26 13.29 -41.26
CA VAL A 29 -10.60 14.29 -40.26
C VAL A 29 -9.69 14.05 -39.07
N GLN A 30 -8.71 14.94 -38.87
CA GLN A 30 -7.80 14.85 -37.74
C GLN A 30 -8.41 15.52 -36.52
N CYS A 31 -8.28 14.88 -35.37
CA CYS A 31 -8.52 15.50 -34.08
C CYS A 31 -7.33 16.40 -33.76
N ARG A 32 -7.59 17.67 -33.45
CA ARG A 32 -6.58 18.61 -32.97
C ARG A 32 -6.66 18.71 -31.47
N ILE A 33 -5.54 18.45 -30.82
CA ILE A 33 -5.37 18.62 -29.37
C ILE A 33 -4.57 19.88 -29.14
N VAL A 34 -5.00 20.70 -28.19
CA VAL A 34 -4.27 21.89 -27.74
C VAL A 34 -4.08 21.77 -26.24
N LEU A 35 -2.84 21.90 -25.76
CA LEU A 35 -2.60 22.04 -24.33
C LEU A 35 -2.87 23.49 -23.92
N GLU A 36 -3.62 23.66 -22.83
CA GLU A 36 -3.83 24.97 -22.24
C GLU A 36 -2.51 25.52 -21.69
N SER A 37 -2.29 26.82 -21.85
CA SER A 37 -1.08 27.46 -21.35
C SER A 37 -1.13 27.58 -19.83
N SER A 38 -0.04 27.22 -19.16
CA SER A 38 0.09 27.30 -17.70
C SER A 38 1.48 27.80 -17.32
N PRO A 39 1.63 28.61 -16.26
CA PRO A 39 2.94 28.96 -15.73
C PRO A 39 3.67 27.76 -15.08
N ALA A 40 2.96 26.66 -14.84
CA ALA A 40 3.51 25.48 -14.16
C ALA A 40 4.40 24.61 -15.05
N PHE A 41 4.34 24.75 -16.38
CA PHE A 41 5.15 23.95 -17.29
C PHE A 41 5.39 24.62 -18.64
N THR A 42 6.39 24.13 -19.36
CA THR A 42 6.56 24.34 -20.80
C THR A 42 6.40 23.03 -21.54
N ALA A 43 5.65 23.02 -22.65
CA ALA A 43 5.57 21.85 -23.53
C ALA A 43 6.51 21.98 -24.71
N GLN A 44 7.13 20.88 -25.15
CA GLN A 44 7.91 20.83 -26.38
C GLN A 44 7.05 21.23 -27.60
N THR A 45 5.79 20.83 -27.60
CA THR A 45 4.76 21.24 -28.58
C THR A 45 3.46 21.51 -27.84
N GLN A 46 2.79 22.63 -28.13
CA GLN A 46 1.49 22.95 -27.50
C GLN A 46 0.28 22.37 -28.24
N THR A 47 0.48 21.83 -29.43
CA THR A 47 -0.59 21.28 -30.25
C THR A 47 -0.15 20.00 -30.92
N ALA A 48 -1.07 19.06 -31.10
CA ALA A 48 -0.85 17.87 -31.89
C ALA A 48 -2.10 17.54 -32.71
N ALA A 49 -1.90 16.82 -33.82
CA ALA A 49 -3.00 16.35 -34.66
C ALA A 49 -2.89 14.83 -34.82
N VAL A 50 -4.00 14.13 -34.59
CA VAL A 50 -4.03 12.67 -34.57
C VAL A 50 -5.28 12.15 -35.27
N THR A 51 -5.20 10.92 -35.80
CA THR A 51 -6.37 10.25 -36.37
C THR A 51 -7.32 9.83 -35.25
N PRO A 52 -8.65 9.97 -35.40
CA PRO A 52 -9.61 9.50 -34.42
C PRO A 52 -9.34 8.06 -33.96
N GLY A 53 -9.30 7.84 -32.64
CA GLY A 53 -9.04 6.56 -32.00
C GLY A 53 -7.57 6.27 -31.68
N GLN A 54 -6.64 7.13 -32.08
CA GLN A 54 -5.23 6.99 -31.75
C GLN A 54 -4.85 7.77 -30.48
N SER A 55 -3.73 7.38 -29.88
CA SER A 55 -3.14 8.10 -28.75
C SER A 55 -2.20 9.21 -29.21
N VAL A 56 -2.02 10.24 -28.40
CA VAL A 56 -1.06 11.32 -28.64
C VAL A 56 -0.24 11.59 -27.38
N THR A 57 1.02 11.99 -27.54
CA THR A 57 1.93 12.28 -26.43
C THR A 57 2.46 13.70 -26.47
N PHE A 58 2.71 14.26 -25.29
CA PHE A 58 3.33 15.56 -25.09
C PHE A 58 4.46 15.45 -24.08
N THR A 59 5.61 16.07 -24.39
CA THR A 59 6.73 16.20 -23.45
C THR A 59 6.64 17.55 -22.75
N LEU A 60 6.51 17.52 -21.43
CA LEU A 60 6.33 18.68 -20.57
C LEU A 60 7.54 18.83 -19.65
N THR A 61 8.03 20.04 -19.46
CA THR A 61 9.05 20.38 -18.46
C THR A 61 8.37 21.22 -17.38
N PRO A 62 8.33 20.77 -16.12
CA PRO A 62 7.75 21.54 -15.04
C PRO A 62 8.59 22.80 -14.78
N ALA A 63 7.94 23.89 -14.40
CA ALA A 63 8.61 25.06 -13.87
C ALA A 63 9.14 24.79 -12.44
N ASP A 64 10.06 25.63 -11.98
CA ASP A 64 10.67 25.47 -10.64
C ASP A 64 9.61 25.43 -9.53
N GLY A 65 9.71 24.41 -8.67
CA GLY A 65 8.78 24.19 -7.56
C GLY A 65 7.45 23.55 -7.97
N TYR A 66 7.22 23.24 -9.24
CA TYR A 66 6.01 22.57 -9.69
C TYR A 66 6.20 21.06 -9.91
N THR A 67 5.17 20.31 -9.53
CA THR A 67 4.97 18.92 -9.90
C THR A 67 3.71 18.83 -10.74
N LEU A 68 3.81 18.21 -11.92
CA LEU A 68 2.66 17.98 -12.79
C LEU A 68 1.92 16.74 -12.25
N THR A 69 0.60 16.88 -12.06
CA THR A 69 -0.21 15.89 -11.33
C THR A 69 -1.19 15.14 -12.23
N GLY A 70 -1.46 15.63 -13.43
CA GLY A 70 -2.40 14.98 -14.34
C GLY A 70 -2.85 15.89 -15.48
N ALA A 71 -3.96 15.50 -16.10
CA ALA A 71 -4.65 16.30 -17.11
C ALA A 71 -6.15 16.02 -17.06
N ASP A 72 -6.97 16.98 -17.48
CA ASP A 72 -8.44 16.88 -17.55
C ASP A 72 -8.95 16.07 -18.74
N TYR A 73 -8.27 14.96 -19.05
CA TYR A 73 -8.60 14.10 -20.17
C TYR A 73 -8.78 12.64 -19.69
N PRO A 74 -9.92 11.98 -19.97
CA PRO A 74 -10.19 10.62 -19.51
C PRO A 74 -9.12 9.62 -19.96
N GLY A 75 -8.56 8.87 -19.00
CA GLY A 75 -7.51 7.88 -19.24
C GLY A 75 -6.13 8.48 -19.55
N ALA A 76 -5.96 9.81 -19.45
CA ALA A 76 -4.65 10.41 -19.57
C ALA A 76 -3.68 9.81 -18.55
N SER A 77 -2.47 9.52 -19.00
CA SER A 77 -1.37 9.10 -18.13
C SER A 77 -0.25 10.12 -18.19
N LEU A 78 0.39 10.33 -17.06
CA LEU A 78 1.47 11.28 -16.91
C LEU A 78 2.66 10.58 -16.25
N THR A 79 3.70 10.32 -17.03
CA THR A 79 4.87 9.58 -16.58
C THR A 79 6.06 10.51 -16.46
N ARG A 80 6.73 10.54 -15.31
CA ARG A 80 7.99 11.27 -15.17
C ARG A 80 9.12 10.54 -15.87
N THR A 81 9.95 11.27 -16.61
CA THR A 81 11.16 10.78 -17.25
C THR A 81 12.32 11.75 -16.95
N GLY A 82 12.99 11.52 -15.83
CA GLY A 82 14.04 12.40 -15.33
C GLY A 82 13.49 13.77 -14.91
N ALA A 83 13.87 14.82 -15.64
CA ALA A 83 13.41 16.19 -15.39
C ALA A 83 12.12 16.57 -16.15
N ALA A 84 11.64 15.70 -17.06
CA ALA A 84 10.45 15.95 -17.86
C ALA A 84 9.29 15.02 -17.46
N TYR A 85 8.11 15.31 -17.99
CA TYR A 85 6.94 14.45 -17.95
C TYR A 85 6.47 14.13 -19.38
N ILE A 86 6.00 12.92 -19.59
CA ILE A 86 5.33 12.49 -20.81
C ILE A 86 3.85 12.34 -20.49
N LEU A 87 3.04 13.25 -21.03
CA LEU A 87 1.58 13.18 -21.00
C LEU A 87 1.11 12.37 -22.20
N THR A 88 0.43 11.25 -21.97
CA THR A 88 -0.20 10.43 -23.01
C THR A 88 -1.71 10.53 -22.90
N LEU A 89 -2.36 10.95 -23.98
CA LEU A 89 -3.81 10.99 -24.10
C LEU A 89 -4.28 9.81 -24.98
N PRO A 90 -5.00 8.81 -24.42
CA PRO A 90 -5.45 7.67 -25.19
C PRO A 90 -6.73 7.96 -26.00
N ASP A 91 -6.99 7.14 -27.02
CA ASP A 91 -8.26 7.07 -27.76
C ASP A 91 -8.86 8.45 -28.11
N VAL A 92 -8.07 9.33 -28.74
CA VAL A 92 -8.53 10.68 -29.07
C VAL A 92 -9.56 10.61 -30.19
N ARG A 93 -10.83 10.90 -29.90
CA ARG A 93 -11.94 10.83 -30.87
C ARG A 93 -12.41 12.18 -31.40
N TYR A 94 -12.11 13.26 -30.69
CA TYR A 94 -12.57 14.61 -31.02
C TYR A 94 -11.46 15.64 -30.78
N SER A 95 -11.56 16.80 -31.43
CA SER A 95 -10.64 17.91 -31.13
C SER A 95 -10.98 18.50 -29.77
N VAL A 96 -9.97 18.77 -28.93
CA VAL A 96 -10.17 19.13 -27.52
C VAL A 96 -9.01 19.99 -27.02
N ALA A 97 -9.31 20.91 -26.11
CA ALA A 97 -8.30 21.59 -25.30
C ALA A 97 -8.11 20.81 -23.99
N VAL A 98 -6.87 20.62 -23.57
CA VAL A 98 -6.53 19.81 -22.41
C VAL A 98 -5.74 20.67 -21.43
N ALA A 99 -6.28 20.83 -20.23
CA ALA A 99 -5.61 21.45 -19.10
C ALA A 99 -4.75 20.40 -18.38
N VAL A 100 -3.47 20.72 -18.21
CA VAL A 100 -2.55 19.93 -17.36
C VAL A 100 -2.64 20.48 -15.95
N THR A 101 -2.90 19.59 -14.99
CA THR A 101 -2.93 19.94 -13.57
C THR A 101 -1.53 19.91 -12.99
N ALA A 102 -1.24 20.82 -12.08
CA ALA A 102 0.05 20.92 -11.41
C ALA A 102 -0.11 21.50 -10.01
N GLU A 103 0.79 21.10 -9.12
CA GLU A 103 0.89 21.59 -7.76
C GLU A 103 2.23 22.28 -7.55
N LYS A 104 2.22 23.39 -6.83
CA LYS A 104 3.44 24.06 -6.40
C LYS A 104 3.76 23.59 -4.98
N SER A 105 4.97 23.12 -4.75
CA SER A 105 5.43 22.72 -3.42
C SER A 105 6.80 23.32 -3.12
N ASP A 106 6.94 23.85 -1.92
CA ASP A 106 8.23 24.26 -1.35
C ASP A 106 8.95 23.07 -0.67
N THR A 107 8.26 21.94 -0.50
CA THR A 107 8.82 20.69 0.02
C THR A 107 9.45 19.89 -1.12
N VAL A 108 10.70 19.47 -0.93
CA VAL A 108 11.49 18.80 -1.96
C VAL A 108 12.26 17.60 -1.43
N LEU A 109 12.50 16.64 -2.33
CA LEU A 109 13.49 15.58 -2.18
C LEU A 109 14.60 15.74 -3.22
N TYR A 110 15.82 15.36 -2.86
CA TYR A 110 17.00 15.51 -3.73
C TYR A 110 17.53 14.15 -4.13
N TYR A 111 17.72 13.92 -5.42
CA TYR A 111 18.16 12.65 -5.96
C TYR A 111 19.45 12.78 -6.74
N ASN A 112 20.32 11.78 -6.60
CA ASN A 112 21.53 11.63 -7.41
C ASN A 112 21.56 10.22 -8.02
N ASP A 113 22.00 10.13 -9.28
CA ASP A 113 22.13 8.85 -10.00
C ASP A 113 23.23 7.94 -9.42
N ASN A 114 24.06 8.48 -8.52
CA ASN A 114 25.19 7.83 -7.89
C ASN A 114 26.20 7.27 -8.91
N CYS A 115 26.27 7.89 -10.10
CA CYS A 115 27.14 7.51 -11.22
C CYS A 115 27.97 8.69 -11.73
N GLY A 116 28.03 9.79 -10.94
CA GLY A 116 28.73 11.02 -11.31
C GLY A 116 27.83 12.08 -11.96
N GLY A 117 26.52 11.83 -12.06
CA GLY A 117 25.53 12.80 -12.51
C GLY A 117 25.26 13.92 -11.49
N GLY A 118 24.53 14.93 -11.95
CA GLY A 118 24.08 16.06 -11.11
C GLY A 118 22.92 15.69 -10.18
N TRP A 119 22.58 16.62 -9.28
CA TRP A 119 21.40 16.49 -8.42
C TRP A 119 20.11 16.84 -9.17
N VAL A 120 19.08 16.02 -9.00
CA VAL A 120 17.71 16.30 -9.43
C VAL A 120 16.91 16.72 -8.20
N THR A 121 16.29 17.89 -8.25
CA THR A 121 15.37 18.36 -7.20
C THR A 121 13.94 18.01 -7.61
N VAL A 122 13.21 17.35 -6.71
CA VAL A 122 11.86 16.87 -6.96
C VAL A 122 10.91 17.52 -5.95
N PRO A 123 10.05 18.45 -6.38
CA PRO A 123 8.96 18.93 -5.53
C PRO A 123 8.00 17.79 -5.22
N VAL A 124 7.55 17.72 -3.98
CA VAL A 124 6.60 16.70 -3.51
C VAL A 124 5.52 17.35 -2.65
N THR A 125 4.28 16.89 -2.81
CA THR A 125 3.17 17.36 -1.99
C THR A 125 3.35 16.81 -0.57
N ALA A 126 3.38 17.70 0.42
CA ALA A 126 3.55 17.34 1.82
C ALA A 126 2.23 16.90 2.47
N SER A 127 1.58 15.90 1.88
CA SER A 127 0.27 15.40 2.32
C SER A 127 0.34 14.51 3.56
N HIS A 128 1.55 14.15 3.97
CA HIS A 128 1.84 13.17 5.01
C HIS A 128 3.01 13.63 5.87
N LEU A 129 3.20 13.01 7.04
CA LEU A 129 4.32 13.34 7.93
C LEU A 129 5.68 12.96 7.32
N ARG A 130 5.78 11.80 6.65
CA ARG A 130 6.95 11.41 5.84
C ARG A 130 6.58 11.36 4.35
N LEU A 131 7.54 11.63 3.48
CA LEU A 131 7.35 11.83 2.05
C LEU A 131 7.65 10.55 1.27
N ASN A 132 6.86 10.22 0.26
CA ASN A 132 7.16 9.10 -0.63
C ASN A 132 8.32 9.44 -1.59
N THR A 133 9.23 8.48 -1.78
CA THR A 133 10.32 8.61 -2.74
C THR A 133 9.83 8.39 -4.18
N ALA A 134 10.68 8.70 -5.15
CA ALA A 134 10.41 8.36 -6.54
C ALA A 134 10.37 6.82 -6.74
N ILE A 135 9.40 6.37 -7.55
CA ILE A 135 9.23 4.99 -7.98
C ILE A 135 10.28 4.60 -9.05
N ASP A 136 10.35 3.31 -9.37
CA ASP A 136 11.24 2.80 -10.40
C ASP A 136 11.03 3.44 -11.78
N GLY A 137 12.12 3.60 -12.53
CA GLY A 137 12.13 4.20 -13.87
C GLY A 137 11.75 5.69 -13.95
N ALA A 138 11.28 6.33 -12.87
CA ALA A 138 10.80 7.71 -12.90
C ALA A 138 11.92 8.74 -13.10
N LEU A 139 13.10 8.50 -12.49
CA LEU A 139 14.20 9.45 -12.47
C LEU A 139 15.43 8.98 -13.26
N PHE A 140 15.87 7.75 -13.01
CA PHE A 140 17.12 7.23 -13.54
C PHE A 140 16.97 5.81 -14.07
N THR A 141 17.72 5.50 -15.11
CA THR A 141 17.90 4.13 -15.62
C THR A 141 19.37 3.90 -15.91
N ARG A 142 19.84 2.66 -15.78
CA ARG A 142 21.23 2.29 -16.01
C ARG A 142 21.30 0.92 -16.69
N PRO A 143 21.57 0.85 -18.01
CA PRO A 143 21.60 -0.42 -18.74
C PRO A 143 22.52 -1.46 -18.10
N GLY A 144 22.02 -2.68 -17.91
CA GLY A 144 22.74 -3.79 -17.24
C GLY A 144 22.75 -3.71 -15.71
N TYR A 145 21.95 -2.83 -15.11
CA TYR A 145 21.81 -2.70 -13.66
C TYR A 145 20.34 -2.58 -13.28
N THR A 146 20.00 -3.12 -12.11
CA THR A 146 18.69 -2.96 -11.47
C THR A 146 18.79 -1.87 -10.40
N LEU A 147 17.86 -0.91 -10.39
CA LEU A 147 17.72 0.07 -9.32
C LEU A 147 17.09 -0.62 -8.10
N THR A 148 17.84 -0.80 -7.01
CA THR A 148 17.35 -1.56 -5.86
C THR A 148 16.74 -0.69 -4.76
N GLY A 149 16.88 0.63 -4.86
CA GLY A 149 16.39 1.58 -3.89
C GLY A 149 17.21 2.87 -3.84
N TRP A 150 17.01 3.63 -2.78
CA TRP A 150 17.73 4.84 -2.44
C TRP A 150 18.56 4.63 -1.17
N ASN A 151 19.58 5.46 -0.97
CA ASN A 151 20.29 5.53 0.30
C ASN A 151 20.66 6.98 0.64
N THR A 152 20.72 7.32 1.93
CA THR A 152 21.13 8.67 2.37
C THR A 152 22.64 8.92 2.26
N ALA A 153 23.44 7.88 1.98
CA ALA A 153 24.85 7.95 1.65
C ALA A 153 25.14 7.26 0.30
N PRO A 154 26.10 7.77 -0.49
CA PRO A 154 26.40 7.22 -1.82
C PRO A 154 27.00 5.80 -1.76
N ASP A 155 27.68 5.45 -0.67
CA ASP A 155 28.32 4.15 -0.47
C ASP A 155 27.39 3.09 0.16
N GLY A 156 26.10 3.42 0.35
CA GLY A 156 25.12 2.54 0.97
C GLY A 156 25.17 2.49 2.50
N SER A 157 26.08 3.21 3.16
CA SER A 157 26.23 3.18 4.62
C SER A 157 25.16 3.96 5.39
N GLY A 158 24.37 4.78 4.69
CA GLY A 158 23.27 5.54 5.26
C GLY A 158 22.00 4.71 5.39
N GLN A 159 20.89 5.40 5.61
CA GLN A 159 19.57 4.80 5.66
C GLN A 159 19.16 4.36 4.25
N ALA A 160 18.90 3.07 4.09
CA ALA A 160 18.26 2.52 2.89
C ALA A 160 16.78 2.92 2.89
N VAL A 161 16.27 3.30 1.72
CA VAL A 161 14.86 3.66 1.50
C VAL A 161 14.40 3.03 0.19
N GLY A 162 13.28 2.31 0.21
CA GLY A 162 12.70 1.70 -1.00
C GLY A 162 12.18 2.73 -2.01
N LEU A 163 11.94 2.27 -3.24
CA LEU A 163 11.32 3.07 -4.29
C LEU A 163 9.82 3.20 -4.00
N GLY A 164 9.31 4.43 -3.93
CA GLY A 164 7.94 4.73 -3.51
C GLY A 164 7.71 4.69 -1.99
N SER A 165 8.70 4.29 -1.18
CA SER A 165 8.62 4.21 0.29
C SER A 165 8.80 5.56 0.99
N ARG A 166 8.63 5.62 2.32
CA ARG A 166 8.62 6.86 3.12
C ARG A 166 10.00 7.33 3.56
N THR A 167 10.27 8.62 3.42
CA THR A 167 11.49 9.29 3.92
C THR A 167 11.22 10.67 4.50
N GLU A 168 12.21 11.26 5.16
CA GLU A 168 12.08 12.60 5.73
C GLU A 168 12.22 13.70 4.67
N SER A 169 11.64 14.86 4.97
CA SER A 169 11.77 16.05 4.12
C SER A 169 13.22 16.54 4.03
N GLY A 170 13.61 17.05 2.86
CA GLY A 170 14.94 17.63 2.64
C GLY A 170 16.08 16.61 2.58
N VAL A 171 15.77 15.31 2.62
CA VAL A 171 16.77 14.24 2.54
C VAL A 171 17.39 14.18 1.14
N ARG A 172 18.68 13.86 1.12
CA ARG A 172 19.46 13.58 -0.09
C ARG A 172 19.55 12.08 -0.30
N LEU A 173 19.12 11.62 -1.47
CA LEU A 173 18.99 10.23 -1.84
C LEU A 173 19.92 9.90 -3.01
N TYR A 174 20.72 8.85 -2.83
CA TYR A 174 21.61 8.30 -3.85
C TYR A 174 21.04 6.98 -4.35
N ALA A 175 20.90 6.85 -5.67
CA ALA A 175 20.47 5.60 -6.29
C ALA A 175 21.41 4.43 -5.90
N GLN A 176 20.85 3.29 -5.54
CA GLN A 176 21.58 2.05 -5.30
C GLN A 176 21.37 1.10 -6.46
N TRP A 177 22.47 0.64 -7.05
CA TRP A 177 22.46 -0.15 -8.28
C TRP A 177 23.06 -1.54 -8.05
N ALA A 178 22.34 -2.57 -8.46
CA ALA A 178 22.86 -3.93 -8.52
C ALA A 178 23.18 -4.30 -9.98
N ALA A 179 24.40 -4.74 -10.26
CA ALA A 179 24.78 -5.19 -11.60
C ALA A 179 24.08 -6.51 -11.92
N GLN A 180 23.43 -6.61 -13.07
CA GLN A 180 22.77 -7.83 -13.52
C GLN A 180 23.81 -8.93 -13.82
N ASN A 181 23.49 -10.18 -13.47
CA ASN A 181 24.36 -11.33 -13.76
C ASN A 181 24.55 -11.53 -15.27
N ASP A 182 25.65 -12.17 -15.67
CA ASP A 182 25.92 -12.44 -17.07
C ASP A 182 24.84 -13.36 -17.66
N ALA A 183 24.31 -13.01 -18.83
CA ALA A 183 23.32 -13.81 -19.55
C ALA A 183 23.77 -15.27 -19.78
N ALA A 184 25.08 -15.52 -19.85
CA ALA A 184 25.66 -16.87 -19.98
C ALA A 184 25.43 -17.76 -18.75
N GLU A 185 25.11 -17.19 -17.59
CA GLU A 185 24.76 -17.95 -16.38
C GLU A 185 23.35 -18.56 -16.44
N PHE A 186 22.52 -18.17 -17.42
CA PHE A 186 21.11 -18.55 -17.49
C PHE A 186 20.82 -19.49 -18.66
N THR A 187 19.94 -20.46 -18.43
CA THR A 187 19.21 -21.15 -19.50
C THR A 187 17.80 -20.59 -19.58
N TYR A 188 17.32 -20.33 -20.78
CA TYR A 188 16.03 -19.67 -21.00
C TYR A 188 15.42 -20.06 -22.34
N THR A 189 14.12 -19.84 -22.48
CA THR A 189 13.40 -19.86 -23.77
C THR A 189 12.94 -18.47 -24.14
N VAL A 190 12.79 -18.19 -25.43
CA VAL A 190 12.17 -16.96 -25.92
C VAL A 190 10.97 -17.35 -26.78
N GLU A 191 9.78 -16.97 -26.32
CA GLU A 191 8.52 -17.24 -27.00
C GLU A 191 7.73 -15.93 -27.12
N ASN A 192 7.19 -15.64 -28.30
CA ASN A 192 6.42 -14.42 -28.58
C ASN A 192 7.11 -13.11 -28.14
N GLY A 193 8.44 -13.06 -28.24
CA GLY A 193 9.22 -11.89 -27.86
C GLY A 193 9.37 -11.68 -26.35
N ALA A 194 9.15 -12.71 -25.54
CA ALA A 194 9.35 -12.68 -24.09
C ALA A 194 10.24 -13.85 -23.64
N ALA A 195 11.14 -13.59 -22.70
CA ALA A 195 12.06 -14.59 -22.16
C ALA A 195 11.52 -15.23 -20.87
N ALA A 196 11.64 -16.55 -20.76
CA ALA A 196 11.37 -17.32 -19.56
C ALA A 196 12.63 -18.04 -19.11
N ILE A 197 13.08 -17.80 -17.87
CA ILE A 197 14.25 -18.46 -17.30
C ILE A 197 13.86 -19.88 -16.90
N THR A 198 14.63 -20.86 -17.36
CA THR A 198 14.42 -22.29 -17.09
C THR A 198 15.52 -22.92 -16.24
N GLY A 199 16.59 -22.18 -15.95
CA GLY A 199 17.70 -22.66 -15.15
C GLY A 199 18.76 -21.59 -14.93
N TRP A 200 19.54 -21.74 -13.87
CA TRP A 200 20.71 -20.94 -13.56
C TRP A 200 21.89 -21.82 -13.16
N GLN A 201 23.07 -21.47 -13.63
CA GLN A 201 24.32 -22.20 -13.44
C GLN A 201 25.45 -21.30 -12.93
N GLY A 202 25.09 -20.11 -12.44
CA GLY A 202 25.99 -19.27 -11.65
C GLY A 202 26.21 -19.84 -10.24
N GLY A 203 27.22 -19.31 -9.54
CA GLY A 203 27.59 -19.76 -8.19
C GLY A 203 27.84 -18.61 -7.21
N GLY A 204 27.39 -17.40 -7.54
CA GLY A 204 27.56 -16.22 -6.70
C GLY A 204 26.59 -16.17 -5.52
N GLU A 205 26.94 -15.44 -4.46
CA GLU A 205 26.05 -15.19 -3.32
C GLU A 205 24.91 -14.21 -3.67
N VAL A 206 25.06 -13.43 -4.73
CA VAL A 206 24.06 -12.46 -5.20
C VAL A 206 23.61 -12.83 -6.61
N LEU A 207 22.31 -13.03 -6.76
CA LEU A 207 21.61 -13.27 -8.02
C LEU A 207 20.79 -12.03 -8.37
N VAL A 208 21.23 -11.29 -9.37
CA VAL A 208 20.53 -10.17 -9.99
C VAL A 208 20.07 -10.62 -11.37
N ILE A 209 18.77 -10.87 -11.50
CA ILE A 209 18.21 -11.40 -12.75
C ILE A 209 18.23 -10.30 -13.83
N PRO A 210 18.77 -10.57 -15.04
CA PRO A 210 18.78 -9.60 -16.13
C PRO A 210 17.37 -9.17 -16.56
N ASP A 211 17.22 -7.92 -16.97
CA ASP A 211 15.98 -7.42 -17.55
C ASP A 211 15.69 -8.04 -18.93
N THR A 212 16.72 -8.52 -19.61
CA THR A 212 16.64 -9.06 -20.97
C THR A 212 17.53 -10.30 -21.14
N LEU A 213 16.99 -11.31 -21.83
CA LEU A 213 17.72 -12.51 -22.26
C LEU A 213 17.34 -12.83 -23.71
N GLY A 214 18.33 -13.13 -24.55
CA GLY A 214 18.10 -13.39 -25.98
C GLY A 214 17.46 -12.24 -26.74
N GLY A 215 17.65 -10.99 -26.28
CA GLY A 215 17.04 -9.80 -26.87
C GLY A 215 15.56 -9.60 -26.54
N ALA A 216 15.00 -10.38 -25.61
CA ALA A 216 13.63 -10.27 -25.13
C ALA A 216 13.59 -9.96 -23.63
N PRO A 217 12.59 -9.20 -23.13
CA PRO A 217 12.43 -8.95 -21.70
C PRO A 217 12.21 -10.25 -20.93
N VAL A 218 12.84 -10.37 -19.76
CA VAL A 218 12.61 -11.47 -18.82
C VAL A 218 11.28 -11.22 -18.12
N VAL A 219 10.28 -12.07 -18.41
CA VAL A 219 8.92 -11.93 -17.86
C VAL A 219 8.52 -13.10 -16.96
N GLU A 220 9.24 -14.21 -17.00
CA GLU A 220 8.89 -15.42 -16.28
C GLU A 220 10.10 -16.18 -15.73
N ILE A 221 9.93 -16.74 -14.55
CA ILE A 221 10.81 -17.74 -13.95
C ILE A 221 10.04 -19.05 -13.87
N ALA A 222 10.51 -20.07 -14.59
CA ALA A 222 9.87 -21.37 -14.64
C ALA A 222 10.08 -22.18 -13.35
N ALA A 223 9.25 -23.21 -13.17
CA ALA A 223 9.37 -24.15 -12.06
C ALA A 223 10.76 -24.80 -12.04
N GLY A 224 11.41 -24.80 -10.88
CA GLY A 224 12.74 -25.39 -10.68
C GLY A 224 13.91 -24.60 -11.27
N ALA A 225 13.69 -23.41 -11.86
CA ALA A 225 14.74 -22.64 -12.52
C ALA A 225 15.91 -22.25 -11.59
N PHE A 226 15.62 -22.07 -10.31
CA PHE A 226 16.57 -21.74 -9.25
C PHE A 226 16.42 -22.68 -8.04
N ALA A 227 15.97 -23.92 -8.27
CA ALA A 227 15.91 -24.92 -7.21
C ALA A 227 17.31 -25.19 -6.63
N ASP A 228 17.41 -25.27 -5.30
CA ASP A 228 18.64 -25.46 -4.53
C ASP A 228 19.75 -24.42 -4.84
N ALA A 229 19.39 -23.26 -5.39
CA ALA A 229 20.35 -22.22 -5.76
C ALA A 229 21.10 -21.71 -4.51
N PRO A 230 22.44 -21.59 -4.56
CA PRO A 230 23.25 -21.18 -3.39
C PRO A 230 23.24 -19.68 -3.12
N CYS A 231 22.53 -18.87 -3.91
CA CYS A 231 22.49 -17.42 -3.76
C CYS A 231 21.71 -17.02 -2.50
N LYS A 232 22.27 -16.08 -1.73
CA LYS A 232 21.67 -15.50 -0.52
C LYS A 232 20.80 -14.29 -0.81
N THR A 233 21.16 -13.50 -1.83
CA THR A 233 20.38 -12.32 -2.22
C THR A 233 19.85 -12.52 -3.63
N VAL A 234 18.54 -12.36 -3.79
CA VAL A 234 17.86 -12.48 -5.08
C VAL A 234 17.19 -11.15 -5.42
N ILE A 235 17.53 -10.59 -6.58
CA ILE A 235 16.99 -9.32 -7.08
C ILE A 235 16.31 -9.57 -8.42
N PHE A 236 15.00 -9.38 -8.46
CA PHE A 236 14.21 -9.49 -9.69
C PHE A 236 14.32 -8.19 -10.50
N PRO A 237 14.23 -8.23 -11.85
CA PRO A 237 14.02 -7.04 -12.65
C PRO A 237 12.55 -6.59 -12.58
N ASP A 238 12.30 -5.31 -12.86
CA ASP A 238 10.95 -4.75 -13.01
C ASP A 238 10.20 -5.32 -14.23
N THR A 239 10.90 -5.97 -15.17
CA THR A 239 10.26 -6.64 -16.31
C THR A 239 9.52 -7.91 -15.92
N LEU A 240 9.84 -8.51 -14.78
CA LEU A 240 9.34 -9.80 -14.36
C LEU A 240 7.84 -9.76 -14.03
N ARG A 241 7.08 -10.73 -14.56
CA ARG A 241 5.62 -10.83 -14.37
C ARG A 241 5.18 -12.08 -13.64
N ARG A 242 5.90 -13.19 -13.77
CA ARG A 242 5.47 -14.48 -13.20
C ARG A 242 6.63 -15.23 -12.57
N VAL A 243 6.40 -15.75 -11.37
CA VAL A 243 7.27 -16.72 -10.70
C VAL A 243 6.48 -17.99 -10.47
N GLN A 244 6.86 -19.07 -11.16
CA GLN A 244 6.13 -20.33 -11.10
C GLN A 244 6.34 -21.06 -9.75
N PRO A 245 5.39 -21.92 -9.33
CA PRO A 245 5.60 -22.83 -8.21
C PRO A 245 6.91 -23.63 -8.35
N GLY A 246 7.66 -23.75 -7.26
CA GLY A 246 8.95 -24.43 -7.20
C GLY A 246 10.12 -23.69 -7.86
N ALA A 247 9.93 -22.45 -8.34
CA ALA A 247 10.99 -21.67 -8.99
C ALA A 247 12.27 -21.57 -8.16
N PHE A 248 12.16 -21.35 -6.86
CA PHE A 248 13.26 -21.21 -5.90
C PHE A 248 13.24 -22.30 -4.83
N SER A 249 12.64 -23.47 -5.09
CA SER A 249 12.50 -24.51 -4.07
C SER A 249 13.84 -24.89 -3.45
N GLY A 250 13.94 -24.90 -2.11
CA GLY A 250 15.17 -25.22 -1.39
C GLY A 250 16.32 -24.22 -1.54
N SER A 251 16.07 -23.05 -2.14
CA SER A 251 17.08 -22.00 -2.31
C SER A 251 17.65 -21.50 -0.98
N ALA A 252 18.92 -21.11 -0.99
CA ALA A 252 19.61 -20.51 0.15
C ALA A 252 19.31 -19.00 0.33
N ALA A 253 18.32 -18.46 -0.39
CA ALA A 253 17.98 -17.05 -0.34
C ALA A 253 17.63 -16.61 1.09
N GLU A 254 18.33 -15.58 1.55
CA GLU A 254 18.11 -14.84 2.80
C GLU A 254 17.28 -13.58 2.56
N SER A 255 17.43 -12.95 1.38
CA SER A 255 16.68 -11.77 0.98
C SER A 255 16.22 -11.80 -0.48
N VAL A 256 15.02 -11.26 -0.71
CA VAL A 256 14.43 -11.09 -2.05
C VAL A 256 14.05 -9.63 -2.25
N THR A 257 14.46 -9.03 -3.37
CA THR A 257 13.97 -7.73 -3.85
C THR A 257 13.10 -7.95 -5.08
N LEU A 258 11.87 -7.45 -5.04
CA LEU A 258 10.92 -7.51 -6.14
C LEU A 258 10.23 -6.17 -6.38
N PHE A 259 9.47 -6.09 -7.48
CA PHE A 259 8.70 -4.92 -7.85
C PHE A 259 7.20 -5.22 -7.83
N ASP A 260 6.39 -4.22 -7.49
CA ASP A 260 4.93 -4.34 -7.33
C ASP A 260 4.13 -4.45 -8.64
N ASN A 261 4.83 -4.63 -9.76
CA ASN A 261 4.25 -4.84 -11.08
C ASN A 261 4.27 -6.33 -11.50
N LEU A 262 4.70 -7.22 -10.60
CA LEU A 262 4.59 -8.67 -10.71
C LEU A 262 3.10 -9.08 -10.75
N GLN A 263 2.75 -10.07 -11.56
CA GLN A 263 1.37 -10.51 -11.78
C GLN A 263 1.05 -11.83 -11.08
N GLN A 264 2.04 -12.69 -10.89
CA GLN A 264 1.85 -14.01 -10.29
C GLN A 264 3.04 -14.42 -9.44
N ILE A 265 2.76 -14.70 -8.17
CA ILE A 265 3.68 -15.25 -7.18
C ILE A 265 2.86 -15.93 -6.08
N SER A 266 3.44 -16.93 -5.41
CA SER A 266 2.82 -17.62 -4.27
C SER A 266 3.91 -18.24 -3.40
N ASP A 267 3.58 -18.70 -2.19
CA ASP A 267 4.56 -19.33 -1.30
C ASP A 267 5.18 -20.59 -1.90
N TYR A 268 4.46 -21.28 -2.80
CA TYR A 268 5.02 -22.43 -3.53
C TYR A 268 6.23 -22.07 -4.39
N ALA A 269 6.41 -20.80 -4.78
CA ALA A 269 7.61 -20.38 -5.51
C ALA A 269 8.88 -20.50 -4.64
N PHE A 270 8.75 -20.39 -3.32
CA PHE A 270 9.83 -20.40 -2.33
C PHE A 270 9.65 -21.53 -1.31
N GLU A 271 9.07 -22.66 -1.72
CA GLU A 271 8.94 -23.85 -0.89
C GLU A 271 10.32 -24.29 -0.36
N ASP A 272 10.41 -24.64 0.93
CA ASP A 272 11.65 -25.04 1.61
C ASP A 272 12.77 -23.98 1.67
N CYS A 273 12.50 -22.70 1.33
CA CYS A 273 13.42 -21.58 1.52
C CYS A 273 13.54 -21.15 2.99
N THR A 274 14.07 -22.03 3.84
CA THR A 274 14.11 -21.83 5.30
C THR A 274 15.01 -20.68 5.76
N SER A 275 15.90 -20.17 4.90
CA SER A 275 16.79 -19.04 5.21
C SER A 275 16.19 -17.67 4.90
N LEU A 276 15.04 -17.62 4.21
CA LEU A 276 14.45 -16.37 3.74
C LEU A 276 13.91 -15.53 4.90
N GLN A 277 14.55 -14.39 5.13
CA GLN A 277 14.30 -13.49 6.25
C GLN A 277 13.68 -12.17 5.82
N THR A 278 14.08 -11.65 4.66
CA THR A 278 13.74 -10.26 4.29
C THR A 278 13.16 -10.19 2.88
N LEU A 279 12.07 -9.45 2.76
CA LEU A 279 11.46 -9.10 1.48
C LEU A 279 11.46 -7.59 1.31
N TYR A 280 12.11 -7.13 0.24
CA TYR A 280 12.05 -5.75 -0.22
C TYR A 280 11.09 -5.67 -1.40
N ILE A 281 10.14 -4.73 -1.33
CA ILE A 281 9.19 -4.45 -2.40
C ILE A 281 9.44 -3.01 -2.85
N ASN A 282 9.71 -2.83 -4.13
CA ASN A 282 9.87 -1.53 -4.75
C ASN A 282 8.65 -1.20 -5.61
N ALA A 283 8.16 0.04 -5.52
CA ALA A 283 7.12 0.51 -6.41
C ALA A 283 7.69 0.69 -7.83
N ALA A 284 7.10 -0.02 -8.79
CA ALA A 284 7.27 0.19 -10.23
C ALA A 284 6.02 0.80 -10.88
N THR A 285 4.89 0.80 -10.17
CA THR A 285 3.66 1.49 -10.58
C THR A 285 3.24 2.54 -9.55
N ALA A 286 2.33 3.43 -9.98
CA ALA A 286 1.68 4.36 -9.06
C ALA A 286 0.80 3.59 -8.04
N PRO A 287 0.63 4.11 -6.81
CA PRO A 287 -0.20 3.46 -5.79
C PRO A 287 -1.67 3.42 -6.23
N VAL A 288 -2.46 2.48 -5.70
CA VAL A 288 -3.91 2.42 -5.92
C VAL A 288 -4.73 2.54 -4.64
N TYR A 289 -4.11 2.31 -3.48
CA TYR A 289 -4.68 2.41 -2.15
C TYR A 289 -4.40 3.76 -1.47
N SER A 290 -3.59 4.65 -2.05
CA SER A 290 -3.41 6.00 -1.49
C SER A 290 -4.75 6.72 -1.33
N GLY A 291 -4.99 7.36 -0.19
CA GLY A 291 -6.30 7.94 0.13
C GLY A 291 -7.36 6.92 0.58
N SER A 292 -7.09 5.61 0.55
CA SER A 292 -8.04 4.61 1.03
C SER A 292 -7.96 4.43 2.54
N TYR A 293 -8.96 3.72 3.07
CA TYR A 293 -8.98 3.25 4.45
C TYR A 293 -7.66 2.59 4.90
N TYR A 294 -7.06 1.75 4.05
CA TYR A 294 -5.83 1.00 4.36
C TYR A 294 -4.59 1.88 4.45
N ALA A 295 -4.49 2.94 3.63
CA ALA A 295 -3.32 3.80 3.59
C ALA A 295 -3.07 4.57 4.90
N THR A 296 -4.08 4.64 5.79
CA THR A 296 -3.91 5.25 7.12
C THR A 296 -2.87 4.56 7.98
N PHE A 297 -2.56 3.29 7.75
CA PHE A 297 -1.54 2.57 8.53
C PHE A 297 -0.15 3.22 8.38
N ALA A 298 0.23 3.60 7.16
CA ALA A 298 1.53 4.23 6.91
C ALA A 298 1.65 5.57 7.64
N ASP A 299 0.61 6.41 7.63
CA ASP A 299 0.63 7.71 8.32
C ASP A 299 0.68 7.55 9.85
N LYS A 300 -0.03 6.55 10.38
CA LYS A 300 0.03 6.20 11.81
C LYS A 300 1.42 5.69 12.19
N TYR A 301 2.02 4.88 11.33
CA TYR A 301 3.39 4.38 11.52
C TYR A 301 4.42 5.52 11.42
N ASP A 302 4.23 6.49 10.53
CA ASP A 302 5.06 7.71 10.45
C ASP A 302 5.03 8.47 11.79
N ARG A 303 3.86 8.63 12.42
CA ARG A 303 3.77 9.24 13.75
C ARG A 303 4.44 8.38 14.82
N LEU A 304 4.27 7.05 14.77
CA LEU A 304 4.97 6.17 15.70
C LEU A 304 6.50 6.34 15.61
N LEU A 305 7.03 6.44 14.39
CA LEU A 305 8.45 6.69 14.12
C LEU A 305 8.90 8.07 14.61
N SER A 306 8.06 9.11 14.47
CA SER A 306 8.42 10.46 14.92
C SER A 306 8.53 10.59 16.44
N LEU A 307 8.02 9.61 17.18
CA LEU A 307 8.04 9.54 18.64
C LEU A 307 9.10 8.56 19.18
N ALA A 308 10.09 8.15 18.39
CA ALA A 308 11.11 7.17 18.79
C ALA A 308 11.78 7.50 20.14
N ASP A 309 12.04 8.78 20.40
CA ASP A 309 12.71 9.27 21.62
C ASP A 309 11.74 9.77 22.72
N THR A 310 10.43 9.63 22.50
CA THR A 310 9.40 10.06 23.45
C THR A 310 8.71 8.86 24.11
N GLN A 311 8.32 9.04 25.37
CA GLN A 311 7.54 8.03 26.06
C GLN A 311 6.11 8.10 25.54
N LYS A 312 5.52 6.95 25.18
CA LYS A 312 4.29 6.93 24.39
C LYS A 312 3.25 5.93 24.89
N LEU A 313 1.99 6.28 24.65
CA LEU A 313 0.84 5.37 24.74
C LEU A 313 0.43 4.98 23.33
N VAL A 314 0.61 3.70 22.99
CA VAL A 314 0.16 3.14 21.72
C VAL A 314 -1.18 2.44 21.95
N LEU A 315 -2.22 2.92 21.26
CA LEU A 315 -3.52 2.26 21.21
C LEU A 315 -3.51 1.28 20.03
N PHE A 316 -3.87 0.02 20.29
CA PHE A 316 -3.98 -0.97 19.22
C PHE A 316 -5.23 -1.84 19.35
N SER A 317 -5.95 -1.91 18.24
CA SER A 317 -7.06 -2.82 17.95
C SER A 317 -7.31 -2.78 16.44
N GLY A 318 -8.37 -3.42 15.98
CA GLY A 318 -8.95 -3.20 14.66
C GLY A 318 -9.60 -1.81 14.53
N SER A 319 -10.64 -1.79 13.71
CA SER A 319 -11.37 -0.57 13.35
C SER A 319 -11.99 0.15 14.53
N SER A 320 -12.40 -0.57 15.57
CA SER A 320 -12.95 0.01 16.79
C SER A 320 -11.98 0.96 17.50
N ALA A 321 -10.66 0.77 17.41
CA ALA A 321 -9.71 1.76 17.94
C ALA A 321 -9.70 3.04 17.09
N ARG A 322 -9.71 2.92 15.75
CA ARG A 322 -9.80 4.08 14.85
C ARG A 322 -11.03 4.95 15.14
N PHE A 323 -12.17 4.32 15.43
CA PHE A 323 -13.44 5.01 15.64
C PHE A 323 -13.81 5.22 17.12
N GLY A 324 -12.99 4.75 18.07
CA GLY A 324 -13.42 4.54 19.45
C GLY A 324 -12.71 5.40 20.50
N TYR A 325 -11.73 6.20 20.12
CA TYR A 325 -10.96 7.03 21.05
C TYR A 325 -10.94 8.50 20.64
N ASP A 326 -10.95 9.36 21.64
CA ASP A 326 -10.46 10.73 21.55
C ASP A 326 -9.04 10.73 22.12
N SER A 327 -8.06 10.52 21.23
CA SER A 327 -6.65 10.43 21.64
C SER A 327 -6.11 11.76 22.15
N ALA A 328 -6.66 12.90 21.72
CA ALA A 328 -6.29 14.20 22.25
C ALA A 328 -6.71 14.35 23.73
N ALA A 329 -7.87 13.80 24.12
CA ALA A 329 -8.27 13.75 25.52
C ALA A 329 -7.39 12.80 26.34
N LEU A 330 -6.95 11.67 25.78
CA LEU A 330 -5.99 10.76 26.43
C LEU A 330 -4.63 11.44 26.65
N ASP A 331 -4.11 12.12 25.62
CA ASP A 331 -2.85 12.86 25.66
C ASP A 331 -2.89 13.97 26.72
N ALA A 332 -3.98 14.74 26.77
CA ALA A 332 -4.19 15.76 27.79
C ALA A 332 -4.29 15.19 29.22
N ALA A 333 -4.79 13.96 29.38
CA ALA A 333 -4.92 13.30 30.67
C ALA A 333 -3.63 12.62 31.15
N LEU A 334 -2.70 12.34 30.23
CA LEU A 334 -1.46 11.60 30.46
C LEU A 334 -0.26 12.42 29.96
N PRO A 335 0.05 13.59 30.57
CA PRO A 335 1.02 14.55 30.04
C PRO A 335 2.48 14.03 29.96
N HIS A 336 2.75 12.83 30.47
CA HIS A 336 4.04 12.15 30.35
C HIS A 336 4.14 11.21 29.13
N TYR A 337 3.04 11.01 28.40
CA TYR A 337 2.96 10.09 27.28
C TYR A 337 2.37 10.80 26.06
N GLU A 338 3.06 10.72 24.93
CA GLU A 338 2.48 11.07 23.63
C GLU A 338 1.61 9.92 23.13
N VAL A 339 0.42 10.22 22.59
CA VAL A 339 -0.50 9.19 22.10
C VAL A 339 -0.31 8.88 20.61
N VAL A 340 -0.41 7.59 20.25
CA VAL A 340 -0.54 7.10 18.87
C VAL A 340 -1.64 6.05 18.80
N ASN A 341 -2.62 6.27 17.93
CA ASN A 341 -3.68 5.31 17.64
C ASN A 341 -3.35 4.52 16.37
N MET A 342 -2.90 3.27 16.56
CA MET A 342 -2.56 2.34 15.49
C MET A 342 -3.76 1.54 14.98
N GLY A 343 -4.99 1.86 15.43
CA GLY A 343 -6.21 1.20 14.97
C GLY A 343 -6.46 1.40 13.48
N VAL A 344 -6.69 0.30 12.76
CA VAL A 344 -6.93 0.25 11.30
C VAL A 344 -8.02 -0.78 10.97
N PHE A 345 -7.77 -1.79 10.14
CA PHE A 345 -8.77 -2.79 9.75
C PHE A 345 -8.76 -4.00 10.69
N ALA A 346 -9.92 -4.42 11.20
CA ALA A 346 -9.98 -5.51 12.19
C ALA A 346 -9.68 -6.91 11.60
N TYR A 347 -9.99 -7.14 10.32
CA TYR A 347 -9.87 -8.45 9.69
C TYR A 347 -8.52 -8.70 9.01
N THR A 348 -7.53 -7.84 9.23
CA THR A 348 -6.12 -8.14 8.94
C THR A 348 -5.43 -8.67 10.20
N ASN A 349 -4.49 -9.58 10.03
CA ASN A 349 -3.76 -10.23 11.10
C ASN A 349 -3.04 -9.19 11.98
N ALA A 350 -3.29 -9.24 13.29
CA ALA A 350 -2.68 -8.33 14.25
C ALA A 350 -1.19 -8.60 14.46
N LEU A 351 -0.73 -9.85 14.32
CA LEU A 351 0.63 -10.24 14.65
C LEU A 351 1.72 -9.43 13.90
N PRO A 352 1.70 -9.29 12.56
CA PRO A 352 2.69 -8.46 11.87
C PRO A 352 2.60 -6.97 12.24
N GLN A 353 1.40 -6.46 12.54
CA GLN A 353 1.24 -5.06 12.97
C GLN A 353 1.82 -4.84 14.37
N LEU A 354 1.54 -5.75 15.30
CA LEU A 354 2.09 -5.73 16.66
C LEU A 354 3.62 -5.87 16.65
N GLU A 355 4.19 -6.70 15.78
CA GLU A 355 5.65 -6.79 15.64
C GLU A 355 6.27 -5.47 15.15
N LEU A 356 5.65 -4.81 14.16
CA LEU A 356 6.07 -3.48 13.70
C LEU A 356 5.97 -2.43 14.80
N ILE A 357 4.89 -2.46 15.59
CA ILE A 357 4.66 -1.55 16.71
C ILE A 357 5.71 -1.79 17.80
N ARG A 358 5.89 -3.04 18.24
CA ARG A 358 6.86 -3.45 19.27
C ARG A 358 8.26 -2.95 18.94
N ALA A 359 8.66 -3.07 17.68
CA ALA A 359 9.97 -2.62 17.21
C ALA A 359 10.21 -1.09 17.36
N GLN A 360 9.16 -0.30 17.56
CA GLN A 360 9.25 1.16 17.78
C GLN A 360 8.89 1.58 19.22
N MET A 361 8.62 0.61 20.09
CA MET A 361 8.36 0.84 21.52
C MET A 361 9.63 0.61 22.35
N ARG A 362 9.70 1.25 23.51
CA ARG A 362 10.86 1.19 24.41
C ARG A 362 10.43 0.90 25.85
N PRO A 363 11.37 0.54 26.74
CA PRO A 363 11.05 0.33 28.16
C PRO A 363 10.31 1.53 28.75
N GLY A 364 9.18 1.25 29.40
CA GLY A 364 8.31 2.26 30.01
C GLY A 364 7.18 2.76 29.11
N ASP A 365 7.20 2.51 27.81
CA ASP A 365 6.04 2.79 26.95
C ASP A 365 4.82 1.94 27.36
N LEU A 366 3.63 2.42 26.99
CA LEU A 366 2.37 1.76 27.29
C LEU A 366 1.74 1.25 26.00
N LEU A 367 1.36 -0.03 25.98
CA LEU A 367 0.51 -0.60 24.93
C LEU A 367 -0.88 -0.82 25.52
N LEU A 368 -1.90 -0.18 24.96
CA LEU A 368 -3.30 -0.42 25.31
C LEU A 368 -4.00 -1.19 24.19
N LEU A 369 -4.29 -2.46 24.48
CA LEU A 369 -4.97 -3.37 23.58
C LEU A 369 -6.48 -3.33 23.79
N SER A 370 -7.22 -3.49 22.69
CA SER A 370 -8.68 -3.59 22.73
C SER A 370 -9.26 -4.52 21.65
N PRO A 371 -8.86 -5.80 21.59
CA PRO A 371 -9.13 -6.67 20.45
C PRO A 371 -10.62 -6.85 20.15
N GLU A 372 -10.98 -6.82 18.86
CA GLU A 372 -12.35 -7.01 18.37
C GLU A 372 -12.77 -8.48 18.33
N PHE A 373 -13.93 -8.78 18.92
CA PHE A 373 -14.41 -10.16 19.12
C PHE A 373 -14.96 -10.79 17.84
N ASP A 374 -15.53 -9.99 16.95
CA ASP A 374 -15.99 -10.44 15.62
C ASP A 374 -14.83 -10.72 14.66
N ALA A 375 -13.65 -10.16 14.94
CA ALA A 375 -12.41 -10.41 14.25
C ALA A 375 -11.40 -11.20 15.11
N ALA A 376 -11.85 -11.91 16.14
CA ALA A 376 -10.98 -12.53 17.16
C ALA A 376 -9.85 -13.40 16.56
N LYS A 377 -10.12 -14.16 15.49
CA LYS A 377 -9.11 -14.98 14.79
C LYS A 377 -7.92 -14.16 14.25
N ARG A 378 -8.11 -12.88 13.98
CA ARG A 378 -7.03 -11.97 13.55
C ARG A 378 -6.47 -11.16 14.71
N GLN A 379 -7.33 -10.77 15.65
CA GLN A 379 -6.99 -9.83 16.72
C GLN A 379 -6.31 -10.48 17.94
N PHE A 380 -6.48 -11.79 18.15
CA PHE A 380 -5.83 -12.56 19.23
C PHE A 380 -4.58 -13.33 18.74
N CYS A 381 -3.95 -12.87 17.66
CA CYS A 381 -2.72 -13.46 17.12
C CYS A 381 -2.81 -14.97 16.85
N THR A 382 -3.97 -15.50 16.46
CA THR A 382 -4.20 -16.96 16.34
C THR A 382 -3.53 -17.59 15.12
N THR A 383 -2.84 -16.80 14.29
CA THR A 383 -2.17 -17.24 13.08
C THR A 383 -0.98 -16.33 12.80
N ASN A 384 0.07 -16.89 12.21
CA ASN A 384 1.20 -16.15 11.64
C ASN A 384 1.12 -16.02 10.12
N ALA A 385 -0.02 -16.35 9.52
CA ALA A 385 -0.21 -16.18 8.09
C ALA A 385 -0.42 -14.69 7.74
N PHE A 386 0.21 -14.21 6.68
CA PHE A 386 -0.12 -12.93 6.08
C PHE A 386 -1.49 -12.98 5.38
N ASP A 387 -2.09 -11.81 5.22
CA ASP A 387 -3.26 -11.57 4.37
C ASP A 387 -2.99 -10.44 3.38
N ASP A 388 -3.77 -10.38 2.32
CA ASP A 388 -3.66 -9.36 1.28
C ASP A 388 -3.95 -7.95 1.82
N ALA A 389 -4.86 -7.83 2.79
CA ALA A 389 -5.15 -6.58 3.48
C ALA A 389 -3.91 -5.96 4.15
N PHE A 390 -2.96 -6.76 4.64
CA PHE A 390 -1.66 -6.26 5.12
C PHE A 390 -0.89 -5.53 4.00
N PHE A 391 -0.84 -6.08 2.79
CA PHE A 391 -0.16 -5.44 1.66
C PHE A 391 -0.90 -4.19 1.16
N CYS A 392 -2.23 -4.15 1.26
CA CYS A 392 -3.00 -2.92 1.03
C CYS A 392 -2.56 -1.78 1.97
N MET A 393 -2.26 -2.10 3.25
CA MET A 393 -1.75 -1.13 4.22
C MET A 393 -0.30 -0.74 3.97
N ALA A 394 0.51 -1.66 3.44
CA ALA A 394 1.93 -1.46 3.18
C ALA A 394 2.25 -0.69 1.88
N GLU A 395 1.32 -0.57 0.93
CA GLU A 395 1.61 0.03 -0.39
C GLU A 395 2.16 1.47 -0.32
N ALA A 396 1.72 2.25 0.69
CA ALA A 396 2.20 3.60 0.91
C ALA A 396 3.59 3.67 1.56
N ASP A 397 4.10 2.55 2.09
CA ASP A 397 5.44 2.41 2.65
C ASP A 397 5.89 0.94 2.66
N TYR A 398 6.35 0.43 1.52
CA TYR A 398 6.75 -0.98 1.43
C TYR A 398 7.94 -1.34 2.34
N ASP A 399 8.70 -0.36 2.81
CA ASP A 399 9.83 -0.58 3.73
C ASP A 399 9.38 -1.19 5.06
N ILE A 400 8.10 -1.08 5.44
CA ILE A 400 7.58 -1.77 6.63
C ILE A 400 7.64 -3.30 6.48
N VAL A 401 7.50 -3.84 5.26
CA VAL A 401 7.56 -5.29 5.01
C VAL A 401 8.97 -5.80 5.30
N ALA A 402 10.00 -5.05 4.93
CA ALA A 402 11.40 -5.41 5.15
C ALA A 402 11.82 -5.40 6.63
N ARG A 403 11.00 -4.82 7.52
CA ARG A 403 11.23 -4.81 8.97
C ARG A 403 10.75 -6.09 9.67
N LEU A 404 9.97 -6.91 8.98
CA LEU A 404 9.46 -8.18 9.49
C LEU A 404 10.41 -9.32 9.12
N ASN A 405 10.68 -10.20 10.09
CA ASN A 405 11.43 -11.42 9.80
C ASN A 405 10.48 -12.48 9.24
N LEU A 406 10.56 -12.74 7.93
CA LEU A 406 9.68 -13.64 7.23
C LEU A 406 9.74 -15.10 7.72
N GLN A 407 10.81 -15.52 8.40
CA GLN A 407 10.88 -16.86 9.00
C GLN A 407 9.83 -17.08 10.09
N GLN A 408 9.26 -16.01 10.66
CA GLN A 408 8.20 -16.08 11.67
C GLN A 408 6.81 -16.21 11.05
N TYR A 409 6.67 -16.04 9.73
CA TYR A 409 5.39 -15.92 9.06
C TYR A 409 5.19 -16.96 7.97
N SER A 410 3.93 -17.22 7.64
CA SER A 410 3.52 -18.06 6.52
C SER A 410 2.63 -17.28 5.56
N GLY A 411 2.38 -17.81 4.36
CA GLY A 411 1.42 -17.21 3.43
C GLY A 411 1.88 -15.87 2.81
N VAL A 412 3.14 -15.46 2.99
CA VAL A 412 3.66 -14.13 2.64
C VAL A 412 3.47 -13.87 1.14
N PHE A 413 3.94 -14.80 0.31
CA PHE A 413 3.90 -14.61 -1.14
C PHE A 413 2.53 -14.87 -1.73
N SER A 414 1.72 -15.75 -1.13
CA SER A 414 0.34 -15.97 -1.57
C SER A 414 -0.54 -14.76 -1.27
N ALA A 415 -0.36 -14.14 -0.09
CA ALA A 415 -1.03 -12.89 0.27
C ALA A 415 -0.59 -11.73 -0.64
N LEU A 416 0.73 -11.60 -0.91
CA LEU A 416 1.25 -10.62 -1.87
C LEU A 416 0.66 -10.86 -3.26
N GLY A 417 0.60 -12.11 -3.73
CA GLY A 417 0.00 -12.46 -5.01
C GLY A 417 -1.47 -12.10 -5.11
N SER A 418 -2.26 -12.31 -4.05
CA SER A 418 -3.68 -11.92 -3.97
C SER A 418 -3.84 -10.40 -4.03
N TYR A 419 -3.01 -9.66 -3.30
CA TYR A 419 -2.96 -8.19 -3.35
C TYR A 419 -2.61 -7.68 -4.75
N LEU A 420 -1.57 -8.22 -5.38
CA LEU A 420 -1.11 -7.83 -6.73
C LEU A 420 -2.18 -8.10 -7.80
N GLN A 421 -2.91 -9.21 -7.68
CA GLN A 421 -4.03 -9.51 -8.58
C GLN A 421 -5.20 -8.54 -8.38
N THR A 422 -5.54 -8.23 -7.12
CA THR A 422 -6.66 -7.35 -6.78
C THR A 422 -6.42 -5.92 -7.24
N ARG A 423 -5.18 -5.42 -7.10
CA ARG A 423 -4.82 -4.05 -7.48
C ARG A 423 -4.69 -3.84 -9.00
N ALA A 424 -4.50 -4.89 -9.79
CA ALA A 424 -4.11 -4.77 -11.20
C ALA A 424 -5.10 -3.96 -12.06
N ASP A 425 -6.40 -4.03 -11.73
CA ASP A 425 -7.47 -3.32 -12.44
C ASP A 425 -7.95 -2.05 -11.71
N MET A 426 -7.31 -1.68 -10.58
CA MET A 426 -7.66 -0.48 -9.84
C MET A 426 -7.09 0.77 -10.51
N ALA A 427 -7.83 1.88 -10.41
CA ALA A 427 -7.37 3.16 -10.93
C ALA A 427 -6.12 3.64 -10.17
N ALA A 428 -5.07 3.98 -10.90
CA ALA A 428 -3.88 4.60 -10.34
C ALA A 428 -4.23 5.90 -9.58
N ARG A 429 -3.61 6.07 -8.43
CA ARG A 429 -3.70 7.23 -7.55
C ARG A 429 -2.33 7.87 -7.38
N SER A 430 -2.28 8.98 -6.66
CA SER A 430 -1.04 9.67 -6.32
C SER A 430 -0.75 9.51 -4.85
N TYR A 431 0.53 9.35 -4.49
CA TYR A 431 0.99 9.47 -3.09
C TYR A 431 0.64 10.83 -2.47
N ALA A 432 0.35 11.86 -3.27
CA ALA A 432 -0.15 13.14 -2.76
C ALA A 432 -1.57 13.08 -2.18
N VAL A 433 -2.33 12.01 -2.43
CA VAL A 433 -3.68 11.86 -1.88
C VAL A 433 -3.57 11.32 -0.45
N SER A 434 -3.80 12.18 0.54
CA SER A 434 -3.90 11.79 1.94
C SER A 434 -5.23 11.09 2.20
N PRO A 435 -5.27 9.99 2.98
CA PRO A 435 -6.53 9.44 3.43
C PRO A 435 -7.30 10.39 4.35
N SER A 436 -6.68 11.45 4.90
CA SER A 436 -7.37 12.44 5.73
C SER A 436 -8.33 13.31 4.93
N ASP A 437 -8.12 13.40 3.62
CA ASP A 437 -8.92 14.24 2.73
C ASP A 437 -10.21 13.54 2.27
N LEU A 438 -10.40 12.29 2.70
CA LEU A 438 -11.49 11.41 2.29
C LEU A 438 -12.23 10.84 3.51
N ASP A 439 -13.55 10.74 3.43
CA ASP A 439 -14.35 9.97 4.39
C ASP A 439 -14.16 8.44 4.20
N GLU A 440 -14.82 7.65 5.04
CA GLU A 440 -14.72 6.18 4.99
C GLU A 440 -15.28 5.55 3.70
N ASP A 441 -16.18 6.25 3.00
CA ASP A 441 -16.74 5.85 1.72
C ASP A 441 -15.84 6.29 0.54
N GLY A 442 -14.78 7.04 0.81
CA GLY A 442 -13.84 7.55 -0.19
C GLY A 442 -14.29 8.84 -0.86
N ASN A 443 -15.22 9.60 -0.27
CA ASN A 443 -15.63 10.91 -0.76
C ASN A 443 -14.76 12.02 -0.16
N ALA A 444 -14.48 13.06 -0.95
CA ALA A 444 -13.74 14.23 -0.48
C ALA A 444 -14.47 14.97 0.64
N VAL A 445 -13.70 15.41 1.64
CA VAL A 445 -14.19 16.19 2.78
C VAL A 445 -13.45 17.51 2.92
N ASP A 446 -14.15 18.53 3.43
CA ASP A 446 -13.58 19.88 3.61
C ASP A 446 -12.69 20.00 4.86
N THR A 447 -12.73 19.01 5.75
CA THR A 447 -11.93 18.94 6.98
C THR A 447 -11.33 17.56 7.12
N PRO A 448 -10.13 17.43 7.71
CA PRO A 448 -9.48 16.13 7.91
C PRO A 448 -10.41 15.10 8.56
N SER A 449 -10.49 13.93 7.95
CA SER A 449 -11.32 12.82 8.42
C SER A 449 -10.70 12.07 9.60
N TYR A 450 -9.36 12.12 9.73
CA TYR A 450 -8.65 11.73 10.94
C TYR A 450 -7.64 12.80 11.39
N ASN A 451 -7.33 12.77 12.69
CA ASN A 451 -6.37 13.69 13.32
C ASN A 451 -4.95 13.12 13.31
N GLU A 452 -3.98 13.90 13.80
CA GLU A 452 -2.57 13.49 13.87
C GLU A 452 -2.34 12.21 14.70
N TYR A 453 -3.17 11.94 15.70
CA TYR A 453 -3.08 10.72 16.52
C TYR A 453 -3.50 9.47 15.76
N GLY A 454 -4.31 9.63 14.70
CA GLY A 454 -4.90 8.55 13.92
C GLY A 454 -6.37 8.27 14.22
N ASP A 455 -7.06 9.08 15.02
CA ASP A 455 -8.49 8.89 15.30
C ASP A 455 -9.33 9.37 14.12
N TYR A 456 -10.40 8.67 13.79
CA TYR A 456 -11.41 9.20 12.87
C TYR A 456 -12.28 10.25 13.58
N VAL A 457 -12.27 11.50 13.07
CA VAL A 457 -12.80 12.68 13.77
C VAL A 457 -14.02 13.33 13.12
N LEU A 458 -14.48 12.86 11.96
CA LEU A 458 -15.74 13.36 11.41
C LEU A 458 -16.90 13.10 12.37
N TYR A 459 -17.83 14.05 12.42
CA TYR A 459 -19.01 13.92 13.28
C TYR A 459 -19.84 12.70 12.89
N ARG A 460 -20.14 11.86 13.88
CA ARG A 460 -20.94 10.65 13.74
C ARG A 460 -22.17 10.77 14.65
N PRO A 461 -23.38 10.88 14.10
CA PRO A 461 -24.59 11.02 14.90
C PRO A 461 -24.87 9.75 15.71
N ASP A 462 -25.54 9.92 16.85
CA ASP A 462 -26.15 8.81 17.57
C ASP A 462 -27.26 8.17 16.72
N ALA A 463 -27.38 6.84 16.79
CA ALA A 463 -28.50 6.13 16.20
C ALA A 463 -29.81 6.41 16.96
N VAL A 464 -30.94 6.23 16.27
CA VAL A 464 -32.28 6.54 16.80
C VAL A 464 -32.64 5.67 18.00
N ASP A 465 -32.16 4.44 18.03
CA ASP A 465 -32.36 3.48 19.10
C ASP A 465 -31.16 2.51 19.20
N ASP A 466 -31.28 1.49 20.05
CA ASP A 466 -30.19 0.56 20.32
C ASP A 466 -30.19 -0.67 19.38
N THR A 467 -30.93 -0.64 18.27
CA THR A 467 -31.02 -1.77 17.32
C THR A 467 -29.66 -2.04 16.69
N PRO A 468 -29.24 -3.32 16.55
CA PRO A 468 -28.03 -3.67 15.82
C PRO A 468 -28.02 -3.12 14.40
N ILE A 469 -26.87 -2.61 13.95
CA ILE A 469 -26.70 -1.95 12.65
C ILE A 469 -26.47 -3.00 11.56
N TYR A 470 -25.44 -3.83 11.73
CA TYR A 470 -25.03 -4.80 10.71
C TYR A 470 -24.17 -5.92 11.31
N GLY A 471 -24.39 -7.14 10.83
CA GLY A 471 -23.58 -8.31 11.13
C GLY A 471 -24.33 -9.38 11.94
N LEU A 472 -23.75 -10.58 11.98
CA LEU A 472 -24.25 -11.64 12.85
C LEU A 472 -23.90 -11.33 14.32
N PRO A 473 -24.77 -11.71 15.26
CA PRO A 473 -24.44 -11.65 16.69
C PRO A 473 -23.13 -12.39 16.98
N VAL A 474 -22.32 -11.85 17.89
CA VAL A 474 -21.00 -12.40 18.25
C VAL A 474 -21.03 -12.98 19.64
N ASP A 475 -20.30 -14.06 19.81
CA ASP A 475 -20.27 -14.80 21.06
C ASP A 475 -19.34 -14.15 22.09
N TYR A 476 -19.88 -13.95 23.28
CA TYR A 476 -19.16 -13.58 24.49
C TYR A 476 -19.30 -14.72 25.51
N THR A 477 -18.79 -15.89 25.12
CA THR A 477 -18.77 -17.10 25.95
C THR A 477 -17.36 -17.68 26.01
N THR A 478 -17.02 -18.37 27.10
CA THR A 478 -15.71 -19.05 27.24
C THR A 478 -15.48 -20.11 26.16
N ALA A 479 -16.54 -20.77 25.67
CA ALA A 479 -16.45 -21.78 24.62
C ALA A 479 -15.94 -21.23 23.28
N SER A 480 -16.14 -19.92 23.04
CA SER A 480 -15.69 -19.25 21.81
C SER A 480 -14.21 -18.87 21.84
N PHE A 481 -13.56 -18.96 23.02
CA PHE A 481 -12.15 -18.64 23.22
C PHE A 481 -11.34 -19.81 23.82
N PRO A 482 -11.22 -20.95 23.12
CA PRO A 482 -10.34 -22.04 23.55
C PRO A 482 -8.92 -21.56 23.83
N TYR A 483 -8.33 -22.05 24.93
CA TYR A 483 -7.03 -21.63 25.43
C TYR A 483 -5.93 -21.69 24.35
N ASP A 484 -5.72 -22.86 23.75
CA ASP A 484 -4.64 -23.08 22.78
C ASP A 484 -4.79 -22.25 21.50
N THR A 485 -6.02 -21.84 21.16
CA THR A 485 -6.31 -21.10 19.93
C THR A 485 -6.19 -19.59 20.10
N TYR A 486 -6.66 -19.04 21.23
CA TYR A 486 -6.79 -17.58 21.41
C TYR A 486 -5.96 -17.04 22.56
N ILE A 487 -5.78 -17.81 23.63
CA ILE A 487 -5.11 -17.31 24.85
C ILE A 487 -3.60 -17.48 24.72
N ALA A 488 -3.15 -18.70 24.46
CA ALA A 488 -1.71 -18.99 24.39
C ALA A 488 -0.98 -18.15 23.31
N PRO A 489 -1.53 -17.96 22.09
CA PRO A 489 -0.89 -17.10 21.10
C PRO A 489 -0.88 -15.61 21.48
N ALA A 490 -1.95 -15.12 22.13
CA ALA A 490 -2.00 -13.74 22.61
C ALA A 490 -0.98 -13.49 23.73
N ASN A 491 -0.88 -14.40 24.71
CA ASN A 491 0.13 -14.31 25.78
C ASN A 491 1.54 -14.33 25.23
N ALA A 492 1.83 -15.19 24.25
CA ALA A 492 3.14 -15.24 23.62
C ALA A 492 3.56 -13.88 23.03
N GLU A 493 2.62 -13.10 22.48
CA GLU A 493 2.92 -11.75 21.99
C GLU A 493 3.02 -10.74 23.14
N PHE A 494 2.13 -10.79 24.14
CA PHE A 494 2.18 -9.89 25.31
C PHE A 494 3.50 -10.03 26.08
N ASP A 495 3.98 -11.27 26.23
CA ASP A 495 5.25 -11.59 26.85
C ASP A 495 6.44 -10.97 26.11
N ARG A 496 6.38 -10.86 24.77
CA ARG A 496 7.43 -10.19 23.98
C ARG A 496 7.48 -8.71 24.29
N PHE A 497 6.33 -8.03 24.35
CA PHE A 497 6.27 -6.62 24.76
C PHE A 497 6.77 -6.43 26.21
N ALA A 498 6.33 -7.28 27.13
CA ALA A 498 6.78 -7.23 28.52
C ALA A 498 8.29 -7.47 28.67
N ALA A 499 8.87 -8.38 27.88
CA ALA A 499 10.31 -8.64 27.84
C ALA A 499 11.11 -7.42 27.35
N ASP A 500 10.52 -6.59 26.48
CA ASP A 500 11.10 -5.32 26.03
C ASP A 500 10.86 -4.16 27.01
N GLY A 501 10.24 -4.44 28.17
CA GLY A 501 9.93 -3.45 29.20
C GLY A 501 8.72 -2.57 28.89
N VAL A 502 7.92 -2.92 27.89
CA VAL A 502 6.65 -2.26 27.58
C VAL A 502 5.57 -2.75 28.55
N ARG A 503 4.76 -1.83 29.08
CA ARG A 503 3.60 -2.19 29.90
C ARG A 503 2.41 -2.47 29.01
N VAL A 504 1.88 -3.68 29.08
CA VAL A 504 0.71 -4.09 28.29
C VAL A 504 -0.54 -4.02 29.17
N TYR A 505 -1.50 -3.22 28.73
CA TYR A 505 -2.83 -3.11 29.32
C TYR A 505 -3.87 -3.56 28.33
N LEU A 506 -4.96 -4.14 28.82
CA LEU A 506 -6.09 -4.54 28.00
C LEU A 506 -7.37 -3.86 28.50
N THR A 507 -8.09 -3.28 27.56
CA THR A 507 -9.52 -2.96 27.67
C THR A 507 -10.26 -3.76 26.59
N TYR A 508 -11.58 -3.76 26.60
CA TYR A 508 -12.37 -4.50 25.61
C TYR A 508 -12.88 -3.58 24.49
N SER A 509 -12.94 -4.08 23.25
CA SER A 509 -13.51 -3.34 22.10
C SER A 509 -14.97 -2.98 22.39
N PRO A 510 -15.42 -1.75 22.09
CA PRO A 510 -16.80 -1.38 22.30
C PRO A 510 -17.67 -2.21 21.35
N ARG A 511 -18.79 -2.72 21.86
CA ARG A 511 -19.77 -3.40 21.04
C ARG A 511 -21.17 -3.03 21.45
N ASN A 512 -22.07 -2.94 20.48
CA ASN A 512 -23.49 -2.80 20.75
C ASN A 512 -23.95 -3.98 21.63
N SER A 513 -24.49 -3.67 22.82
CA SER A 513 -24.93 -4.66 23.80
C SER A 513 -26.07 -5.57 23.29
N ARG A 514 -26.74 -5.20 22.19
CA ARG A 514 -27.76 -6.02 21.51
C ARG A 514 -27.23 -6.83 20.32
N ALA A 515 -25.97 -6.63 19.94
CA ALA A 515 -25.32 -7.33 18.83
C ALA A 515 -24.46 -8.52 19.33
N VAL A 516 -24.82 -9.09 20.48
CA VAL A 516 -24.20 -10.30 21.03
C VAL A 516 -25.11 -11.51 20.84
N SER A 517 -24.55 -12.70 20.77
CA SER A 517 -25.32 -13.93 20.55
C SER A 517 -26.28 -14.22 21.71
N ALA A 518 -27.29 -15.05 21.45
CA ALA A 518 -28.26 -15.44 22.49
C ALA A 518 -27.60 -16.18 23.67
N ASP A 519 -26.47 -16.84 23.44
CA ASP A 519 -25.70 -17.54 24.46
C ASP A 519 -24.84 -16.60 25.32
N SER A 520 -24.72 -15.33 24.92
CA SER A 520 -23.97 -14.28 25.62
C SER A 520 -24.82 -13.66 26.75
N THR A 521 -25.32 -14.48 27.69
CA THR A 521 -26.05 -13.98 28.86
C THR A 521 -25.12 -13.19 29.80
N PRO A 522 -25.65 -12.33 30.70
CA PRO A 522 -24.81 -11.63 31.67
C PRO A 522 -23.89 -12.54 32.48
N GLU A 523 -24.33 -13.75 32.80
CA GLU A 523 -23.52 -14.75 33.49
C GLU A 523 -22.41 -15.31 32.59
N ALA A 524 -22.69 -15.56 31.30
CA ALA A 524 -21.69 -16.02 30.35
C ALA A 524 -20.61 -14.94 30.08
N VAL A 525 -21.04 -13.69 29.95
CA VAL A 525 -20.17 -12.51 29.80
C VAL A 525 -19.26 -12.34 31.03
N ALA A 526 -19.81 -12.45 32.24
CA ALA A 526 -19.04 -12.40 33.48
C ALA A 526 -18.07 -13.58 33.62
N ALA A 527 -18.49 -14.78 33.21
CA ALA A 527 -17.64 -15.96 33.19
C ALA A 527 -16.48 -15.81 32.19
N LEU A 528 -16.72 -15.19 31.03
CA LEU A 528 -15.69 -14.90 30.05
C LEU A 528 -14.69 -13.85 30.56
N ASP A 529 -15.15 -12.78 31.20
CA ASP A 529 -14.25 -11.79 31.83
C ASP A 529 -13.35 -12.44 32.90
N ALA A 530 -13.93 -13.29 33.75
CA ALA A 530 -13.18 -14.04 34.76
C ALA A 530 -12.15 -14.98 34.13
N TYR A 531 -12.55 -15.72 33.08
CA TYR A 531 -11.67 -16.61 32.34
C TYR A 531 -10.49 -15.85 31.72
N PHE A 532 -10.74 -14.72 31.07
CA PHE A 532 -9.68 -13.90 30.49
C PHE A 532 -8.73 -13.34 31.55
N ARG A 533 -9.24 -12.84 32.68
CA ARG A 533 -8.39 -12.37 33.78
C ARG A 533 -7.54 -13.46 34.43
N GLU A 534 -8.02 -14.71 34.41
CA GLU A 534 -7.27 -15.85 34.93
C GLU A 534 -6.21 -16.34 33.96
N ASN A 535 -6.43 -16.21 32.65
CA ASN A 535 -5.65 -16.93 31.64
C ASN A 535 -4.84 -16.03 30.69
N LEU A 536 -5.18 -14.75 30.52
CA LEU A 536 -4.36 -13.81 29.73
C LEU A 536 -3.32 -13.12 30.62
N ASP A 537 -2.07 -13.11 30.17
CA ASP A 537 -0.92 -12.55 30.88
C ASP A 537 -0.85 -11.01 30.71
N VAL A 538 -1.94 -10.33 31.06
CA VAL A 538 -2.12 -8.89 30.84
C VAL A 538 -2.97 -8.26 31.95
N VAL A 539 -2.74 -6.97 32.20
CA VAL A 539 -3.53 -6.20 33.17
C VAL A 539 -4.78 -5.64 32.50
N PHE A 540 -5.95 -6.02 33.00
CA PHE A 540 -7.25 -5.56 32.52
C PHE A 540 -7.69 -4.27 33.23
N LEU A 541 -7.93 -3.20 32.47
CA LEU A 541 -8.32 -1.90 33.00
C LEU A 541 -9.80 -1.83 33.41
N THR A 542 -10.68 -2.50 32.67
CA THR A 542 -12.14 -2.44 32.85
C THR A 542 -12.75 -3.84 32.82
N PRO A 543 -13.92 -4.07 33.46
CA PRO A 543 -14.74 -5.26 33.26
C PRO A 543 -15.20 -5.41 31.80
N LEU A 544 -15.31 -6.65 31.29
CA LEU A 544 -15.82 -6.90 29.93
C LEU A 544 -17.19 -6.27 29.68
N GLN A 545 -18.07 -6.35 30.68
CA GLN A 545 -19.44 -5.83 30.61
C GLN A 545 -19.49 -4.33 30.24
N ASP A 546 -18.48 -3.56 30.62
CA ASP A 546 -18.39 -2.13 30.36
C ASP A 546 -18.21 -1.80 28.87
N SER A 547 -17.70 -2.75 28.09
CA SER A 547 -17.57 -2.59 26.64
C SER A 547 -18.87 -2.81 25.86
N LEU A 548 -19.87 -3.43 26.49
CA LEU A 548 -21.18 -3.67 25.90
C LEU A 548 -22.07 -2.43 26.10
N MET A 549 -21.97 -1.49 25.16
CA MET A 549 -22.60 -0.18 25.25
C MET A 549 -23.98 -0.15 24.56
N PRO A 550 -24.91 0.75 24.95
CA PRO A 550 -26.17 0.93 24.24
C PRO A 550 -25.97 1.22 22.75
N GLY A 551 -26.70 0.51 21.89
CA GLY A 551 -26.57 0.60 20.43
C GLY A 551 -26.71 1.99 19.82
N ARG A 552 -27.43 2.92 20.50
CA ARG A 552 -27.54 4.31 20.05
C ARG A 552 -26.19 5.03 19.91
N TYR A 553 -25.15 4.56 20.61
CA TYR A 553 -23.82 5.14 20.58
C TYR A 553 -22.91 4.51 19.53
N PHE A 554 -23.47 3.76 18.58
CA PHE A 554 -22.76 3.18 17.45
C PHE A 554 -23.18 3.82 16.13
N TYR A 555 -22.29 3.77 15.15
CA TYR A 555 -22.47 4.38 13.84
C TYR A 555 -21.82 3.51 12.76
N GLY A 556 -22.51 3.24 11.66
CA GLY A 556 -22.00 2.44 10.53
C GLY A 556 -21.90 0.94 10.82
N THR A 557 -21.39 0.54 11.98
CA THR A 557 -21.26 -0.85 12.44
C THR A 557 -21.49 -0.98 13.96
N ASP A 558 -21.70 -2.20 14.44
CA ASP A 558 -21.87 -2.48 15.87
C ASP A 558 -20.57 -2.44 16.70
N ASN A 559 -19.44 -2.00 16.10
CA ASN A 559 -18.16 -1.78 16.80
C ASN A 559 -17.63 -0.33 16.69
N HIS A 560 -18.21 0.49 15.81
CA HIS A 560 -17.76 1.87 15.59
C HIS A 560 -18.63 2.83 16.39
N LEU A 561 -18.01 3.63 17.25
CA LEU A 561 -18.75 4.54 18.12
C LEU A 561 -19.18 5.82 17.40
N SER A 562 -20.35 6.33 17.77
CA SER A 562 -20.77 7.71 17.50
C SER A 562 -19.84 8.70 18.24
N THR A 563 -19.91 9.99 17.90
CA THR A 563 -19.09 11.00 18.57
C THR A 563 -19.35 11.06 20.09
N ASN A 564 -20.60 10.86 20.53
CA ASN A 564 -20.92 10.79 21.96
C ASN A 564 -20.41 9.49 22.59
N GLY A 565 -20.52 8.36 21.88
CA GLY A 565 -19.98 7.08 22.31
C GLY A 565 -18.47 7.16 22.59
N VAL A 566 -17.71 7.79 21.69
CA VAL A 566 -16.27 8.03 21.84
C VAL A 566 -15.98 8.82 23.11
N THR A 567 -16.71 9.90 23.35
CA THR A 567 -16.55 10.73 24.57
C THR A 567 -16.74 9.90 25.84
N MET A 568 -17.79 9.08 25.89
CA MET A 568 -18.10 8.23 27.05
C MET A 568 -17.02 7.17 27.27
N ARG A 569 -16.64 6.44 26.22
CA ARG A 569 -15.62 5.39 26.28
C ARG A 569 -14.25 5.96 26.67
N THR A 570 -13.86 7.07 26.06
CA THR A 570 -12.55 7.67 26.33
C THR A 570 -12.45 8.13 27.79
N ALA A 571 -13.50 8.75 28.33
CA ALA A 571 -13.52 9.16 29.75
C ALA A 571 -13.36 7.96 30.70
N GLN A 572 -14.00 6.84 30.40
CA GLN A 572 -13.87 5.60 31.17
C GLN A 572 -12.44 5.04 31.11
N VAL A 573 -11.84 5.02 29.91
CA VAL A 573 -10.47 4.51 29.72
C VAL A 573 -9.45 5.41 30.41
N ILE A 574 -9.61 6.75 30.34
CA ILE A 574 -8.78 7.70 31.08
C ILE A 574 -8.82 7.42 32.58
N ASP A 575 -10.02 7.30 33.16
CA ASP A 575 -10.18 7.03 34.60
C ASP A 575 -9.52 5.71 35.02
N ALA A 576 -9.76 4.64 34.25
CA ALA A 576 -9.20 3.32 34.54
C ALA A 576 -7.68 3.29 34.40
N LEU A 577 -7.14 3.85 33.31
CA LEU A 577 -5.70 3.90 33.06
C LEU A 577 -4.97 4.77 34.08
N THR A 578 -5.53 5.93 34.43
CA THR A 578 -4.97 6.82 35.46
C THR A 578 -4.89 6.12 36.81
N LYS A 579 -5.95 5.43 37.22
CA LYS A 579 -5.97 4.65 38.47
C LYS A 579 -4.95 3.52 38.45
N GLN A 580 -4.82 2.83 37.33
CA GLN A 580 -3.86 1.75 37.17
C GLN A 580 -2.41 2.26 37.31
N LEU A 581 -2.06 3.33 36.58
CA LEU A 581 -0.74 3.94 36.66
C LEU A 581 -0.41 4.43 38.08
N GLN A 582 -1.35 5.09 38.74
CA GLN A 582 -1.17 5.51 40.14
C GLN A 582 -0.99 4.32 41.09
N GLY A 583 -1.74 3.23 40.89
CA GLY A 583 -1.61 1.99 41.66
C GLY A 583 -0.24 1.32 41.51
N GLU A 584 0.38 1.47 40.33
CA GLU A 584 1.75 1.02 40.04
C GLU A 584 2.83 2.04 40.47
N GLY A 585 2.45 3.19 41.03
CA GLY A 585 3.38 4.25 41.45
C GLY A 585 3.97 5.04 40.27
N ILE A 586 3.28 5.07 39.13
CA ILE A 586 3.67 5.79 37.92
C ILE A 586 2.88 7.09 37.86
N ALA A 587 3.55 8.19 37.51
CA ALA A 587 2.87 9.45 37.23
C ALA A 587 2.07 9.29 35.92
N PRO A 588 0.75 9.56 35.92
CA PRO A 588 -0.09 9.53 34.73
C PRO A 588 0.43 10.45 33.63
#